data_AF-A0A497RT72-F1
#
_entry.id   AF-A0A497RT72-F1
#
_cell.length_a   1.000
_cell.length_b   1.000
_cell.length_c   1.000
_cell.angle_alpha   90.00
_cell.angle_beta   90.00
_cell.angle_gamma   90.00
#
_symmetry.space_group_name_H-M   'P 1'
#
loop_
_entity.id
_entity.type
_entity.pdbx_description
1 polymer ?
#
loop_
_entity_poly.entity_id
_entity_poly.type
_entity_poly.pdbx_seq_one_letter_code
_entity_poly.pdbx_strand_id
1 'polypeptide(L)'
;MSSEEGWWLKHYGKTYAQWVEEKAERILAYLMRALGGVIDLQELLESVYVERLKGIASPDYPARKYLWKPVRGKLTDFKPSPFMKNFAEYLISELKSRGYLFSGYVVEIGEKVRAVDAPAAPVRELPRVEIQRVDRLIRLPTKEELVDICTWKP
;
A
#
# COMPACT_ATOMS: atom_id res chain seq x y z
N MET A 1 -15.77 -11.06 28.86
CA MET A 1 -14.75 -10.92 27.80
C MET A 1 -14.81 -12.17 26.96
N SER A 2 -15.00 -12.04 25.64
CA SER A 2 -14.92 -13.20 24.76
C SER A 2 -13.49 -13.78 24.82
N SER A 3 -13.34 -15.08 24.61
CA SER A 3 -12.03 -15.76 24.59
C SER A 3 -11.06 -15.12 23.58
N GLU A 4 -11.59 -14.52 22.52
CA GLU A 4 -10.86 -13.82 21.47
C GLU A 4 -10.33 -12.45 21.94
N GLU A 5 -11.14 -11.63 22.63
CA GLU A 5 -10.72 -10.32 23.17
C GLU A 5 -9.59 -10.45 24.19
N GLY A 6 -9.67 -11.46 25.05
CA GLY A 6 -8.63 -11.74 26.04
C GLY A 6 -7.29 -12.16 25.41
N TRP A 7 -7.33 -12.87 24.28
CA TRP A 7 -6.13 -13.29 23.56
C TRP A 7 -5.40 -12.10 22.91
N TRP A 8 -6.14 -11.23 22.21
CA TRP A 8 -5.57 -10.04 21.57
C TRP A 8 -4.91 -9.10 22.58
N LEU A 9 -5.58 -8.84 23.70
CA LEU A 9 -5.05 -7.98 24.75
C LEU A 9 -3.76 -8.55 25.36
N LYS A 10 -3.72 -9.88 25.58
CA LYS A 10 -2.57 -10.58 26.15
C LYS A 10 -1.35 -10.58 25.22
N HIS A 11 -1.55 -10.74 23.91
CA HIS A 11 -0.46 -10.90 22.95
C HIS A 11 -0.03 -9.60 22.27
N TYR A 12 -0.93 -8.63 22.14
CA TYR A 12 -0.71 -7.41 21.36
C TYR A 12 -0.99 -6.11 22.13
N GLY A 13 -1.40 -6.18 23.40
CA GLY A 13 -1.61 -5.02 24.27
C GLY A 13 -2.83 -4.15 23.93
N LYS A 14 -3.61 -4.54 22.92
CA LYS A 14 -4.84 -3.86 22.46
C LYS A 14 -5.88 -4.92 22.09
N THR A 15 -7.16 -4.56 22.20
CA THR A 15 -8.24 -5.42 21.70
C THR A 15 -8.25 -5.45 20.17
N TYR A 16 -8.94 -6.44 19.58
CA TYR A 16 -9.11 -6.49 18.12
C TYR A 16 -9.77 -5.22 17.58
N ALA A 17 -10.81 -4.72 18.23
CA ALA A 17 -11.50 -3.50 17.83
C ALA A 17 -10.56 -2.27 17.83
N GLN A 18 -9.71 -2.14 18.86
CA GLN A 18 -8.70 -1.07 18.91
C GLN A 18 -7.68 -1.19 17.77
N TRP A 19 -7.28 -2.42 17.41
CA TRP A 19 -6.42 -2.64 16.26
C TRP A 19 -7.08 -2.28 14.93
N VAL A 20 -8.36 -2.59 14.76
CA VAL A 20 -9.14 -2.22 13.58
C VAL A 20 -9.23 -0.70 13.46
N GLU A 21 -9.51 0.01 14.56
CA GLU A 21 -9.55 1.48 14.57
C GLU A 21 -8.19 2.09 14.19
N GLU A 22 -7.11 1.62 14.80
CA GLU A 22 -5.77 2.11 14.51
C GLU A 22 -5.35 1.82 13.05
N LYS A 23 -5.74 0.66 12.53
CA LYS A 23 -5.52 0.30 11.12
C LYS A 23 -6.26 1.26 10.19
N ALA A 24 -7.54 1.56 10.49
CA ALA A 24 -8.35 2.51 9.73
C ALA A 24 -7.76 3.92 9.76
N GLU A 25 -7.29 4.38 10.92
CA GLU A 25 -6.62 5.68 11.06
C GLU A 25 -5.36 5.80 10.20
N ARG A 26 -4.54 4.74 10.17
CA ARG A 26 -3.31 4.71 9.36
C ARG A 26 -3.61 4.71 7.87
N ILE A 27 -4.61 3.94 7.46
CA ILE A 27 -5.07 3.95 6.07
C ILE A 27 -5.58 5.34 5.71
N LEU A 28 -6.40 5.96 6.55
CA LEU A 28 -6.91 7.31 6.30
C LEU A 28 -5.77 8.32 6.18
N ALA A 29 -4.82 8.31 7.12
CA ALA A 29 -3.66 9.18 7.10
C ALA A 29 -2.79 8.99 5.84
N TYR A 30 -2.62 7.75 5.39
CA TYR A 30 -1.96 7.46 4.12
C TYR A 30 -2.77 8.03 2.93
N LEU A 31 -4.06 7.75 2.86
CA LEU A 31 -4.94 8.19 1.76
C LEU A 31 -5.02 9.71 1.68
N MET A 32 -5.01 10.42 2.80
CA MET A 32 -4.94 11.89 2.85
C MET A 32 -3.67 12.42 2.16
N ARG A 33 -2.52 11.76 2.36
CA ARG A 33 -1.26 12.13 1.69
C ARG A 33 -1.26 11.76 0.21
N ALA A 34 -1.96 10.69 -0.16
CA ALA A 34 -2.05 10.17 -1.52
C ALA A 34 -3.20 10.77 -2.36
N LEU A 35 -3.99 11.71 -1.81
CA LEU A 35 -5.17 12.26 -2.48
C LEU A 35 -4.80 12.94 -3.80
N GLY A 36 -5.51 12.57 -4.88
CA GLY A 36 -5.22 13.01 -6.25
C GLY A 36 -4.09 12.22 -6.94
N GLY A 37 -3.38 11.37 -6.21
CA GLY A 37 -2.29 10.52 -6.68
C GLY A 37 -2.70 9.07 -6.92
N VAL A 38 -1.70 8.24 -7.23
CA VAL A 38 -1.82 6.78 -7.33
C VAL A 38 -1.48 6.17 -5.98
N ILE A 39 -2.20 5.12 -5.58
CA ILE A 39 -1.87 4.38 -4.36
C ILE A 39 -0.60 3.57 -4.58
N ASP A 40 0.46 3.94 -3.84
CA ASP A 40 1.63 3.12 -3.62
C ASP A 40 1.32 2.05 -2.55
N LEU A 41 1.11 0.82 -3.02
CA LEU A 41 0.80 -0.32 -2.14
C LEU A 41 1.92 -0.63 -1.15
N GLN A 42 3.18 -0.35 -1.49
CA GLN A 42 4.28 -0.57 -0.57
C GLN A 42 4.21 0.43 0.58
N GLU A 43 4.09 1.73 0.27
CA GLU A 43 4.01 2.77 1.31
C GLU A 43 2.75 2.61 2.18
N LEU A 44 1.62 2.24 1.57
CA LEU A 44 0.38 1.92 2.29
C LEU A 44 0.62 0.79 3.30
N LEU A 45 1.19 -0.32 2.87
CA LEU A 45 1.43 -1.47 3.73
C LEU A 45 2.48 -1.20 4.81
N GLU A 46 3.49 -0.38 4.50
CA GLU A 46 4.47 0.10 5.48
C GLU A 46 3.83 0.97 6.57
N SER A 47 2.90 1.83 6.19
CA SER A 47 2.14 2.69 7.11
C SER A 47 1.21 1.87 8.01
N VAL A 48 0.57 0.84 7.45
CA VAL A 48 -0.42 0.03 8.16
C VAL A 48 0.23 -0.95 9.14
N TYR A 49 1.29 -1.65 8.72
CA TYR A 49 1.89 -2.76 9.47
C TYR A 49 3.22 -2.40 10.15
N VAL A 50 3.35 -1.14 10.59
CA VAL A 50 4.59 -0.60 11.15
C VAL A 50 5.15 -1.40 12.32
N GLU A 51 4.31 -1.99 13.19
CA GLU A 51 4.76 -2.81 14.33
C GLU A 51 5.35 -4.13 13.88
N ARG A 52 4.70 -4.81 12.93
CA ARG A 52 5.23 -6.04 12.34
C ARG A 52 6.54 -5.78 11.60
N LEU A 53 6.69 -4.59 11.03
CA LEU A 53 7.91 -4.14 10.37
C LEU A 53 9.03 -3.76 11.33
N LYS A 54 8.69 -3.12 12.44
CA LYS A 54 9.63 -2.65 13.47
C LYS A 54 9.91 -3.69 14.56
N GLY A 55 9.16 -4.79 14.62
CA GLY A 55 9.29 -5.82 15.66
C GLY A 55 8.81 -5.41 17.02
N ILE A 56 7.88 -4.46 17.04
CA ILE A 56 7.32 -3.93 18.28
C ILE A 56 6.13 -4.84 18.66
N ALA A 57 6.11 -5.30 19.91
CA ALA A 57 5.00 -6.03 20.54
C ALA A 57 4.76 -7.50 20.12
N SER A 58 5.79 -8.28 19.76
CA SER A 58 5.65 -9.74 19.72
C SER A 58 6.83 -10.45 20.40
N PRO A 59 6.62 -11.09 21.57
CA PRO A 59 7.66 -11.88 22.23
C PRO A 59 8.09 -13.11 21.41
N ASP A 60 7.20 -13.64 20.56
CA ASP A 60 7.45 -14.80 19.70
C ASP A 60 7.97 -14.42 18.30
N TYR A 61 7.93 -13.13 17.93
CA TYR A 61 8.45 -12.63 16.65
C TYR A 61 9.41 -11.47 16.89
N PRO A 62 10.70 -11.74 17.20
CA PRO A 62 11.73 -10.73 17.08
C PRO A 62 11.81 -10.31 15.61
N ALA A 63 11.15 -9.22 15.21
CA ALA A 63 11.07 -8.90 13.80
C ALA A 63 12.46 -8.59 13.27
N ARG A 64 12.90 -9.47 12.39
CA ARG A 64 14.01 -9.14 11.53
C ARG A 64 13.38 -8.41 10.34
N LYS A 65 13.58 -7.10 10.30
CA LYS A 65 13.25 -6.17 9.19
C LYS A 65 13.48 -6.76 7.78
N TYR A 66 14.38 -7.73 7.62
CA TYR A 66 14.63 -8.45 6.37
C TYR A 66 13.54 -9.47 5.98
N LEU A 67 12.74 -9.99 6.90
CA LEU A 67 11.65 -10.93 6.63
C LEU A 67 10.44 -10.24 5.97
N TRP A 68 10.52 -8.94 5.73
CA TRP A 68 9.48 -8.13 5.11
C TRP A 68 10.02 -7.12 4.09
N LYS A 69 11.35 -6.92 4.02
CA LYS A 69 11.95 -5.90 3.16
C LYS A 69 11.59 -6.19 1.69
N PRO A 70 10.88 -5.29 0.99
CA PRO A 70 10.73 -5.39 -0.45
C PRO A 70 12.13 -5.34 -1.09
N VAL A 71 12.40 -6.27 -2.02
CA VAL A 71 13.69 -6.30 -2.72
C VAL A 71 13.64 -5.21 -3.78
N ARG A 72 14.48 -4.17 -3.63
CA ARG A 72 14.60 -3.03 -4.56
C ARG A 72 13.32 -2.19 -4.71
N GLY A 73 12.53 -2.00 -3.64
CA GLY A 73 11.34 -1.13 -3.68
C GLY A 73 10.19 -1.67 -4.53
N LYS A 74 10.16 -3.01 -4.73
CA LYS A 74 9.05 -3.72 -5.37
C LYS A 74 8.55 -4.81 -4.42
N LEU A 75 7.24 -4.97 -4.32
CA LEU A 75 6.64 -6.14 -3.68
C LEU A 75 7.12 -7.38 -4.45
N THR A 76 7.63 -8.38 -3.73
CA THR A 76 8.12 -9.63 -4.32
C THR A 76 7.08 -10.72 -4.15
N ASP A 77 7.23 -11.84 -4.88
CA ASP A 77 6.32 -12.99 -4.76
C ASP A 77 6.24 -13.53 -3.33
N PHE A 78 7.33 -13.40 -2.56
CA PHE A 78 7.43 -13.89 -1.19
C PHE A 78 7.07 -12.86 -0.12
N LYS A 79 7.11 -11.56 -0.44
CA LYS A 79 7.01 -10.44 0.52
C LYS A 79 6.21 -9.28 -0.05
N PRO A 80 5.16 -8.77 0.62
CA PRO A 80 4.72 -9.06 2.00
C PRO A 80 4.00 -10.41 2.13
N SER A 81 3.56 -10.79 3.34
CA SER A 81 2.90 -12.09 3.55
C SER A 81 1.60 -12.20 2.73
N PRO A 82 1.15 -13.43 2.39
CA PRO A 82 -0.12 -13.63 1.68
C PRO A 82 -1.29 -12.91 2.35
N PHE A 83 -1.35 -12.92 3.69
CA PHE A 83 -2.36 -12.19 4.46
C PHE A 83 -2.39 -10.68 4.14
N MET A 84 -1.23 -10.02 4.05
CA MET A 84 -1.15 -8.58 3.76
C MET A 84 -1.48 -8.27 2.31
N LYS A 85 -1.07 -9.14 1.38
CA LYS A 85 -1.41 -9.02 -0.05
C LYS A 85 -2.93 -9.12 -0.24
N ASN A 86 -3.54 -10.17 0.33
CA ASN A 86 -4.99 -10.36 0.27
C ASN A 86 -5.74 -9.17 0.90
N PHE A 87 -5.25 -8.65 2.03
CA PHE A 87 -5.85 -7.45 2.62
C PHE A 87 -5.72 -6.22 1.72
N ALA A 88 -4.55 -6.00 1.09
CA ALA A 88 -4.36 -4.88 0.18
C ALA A 88 -5.27 -4.97 -1.04
N GLU A 89 -5.37 -6.16 -1.65
CA GLU A 89 -6.26 -6.43 -2.76
C GLU A 89 -7.72 -6.19 -2.38
N TYR A 90 -8.14 -6.69 -1.21
CA TYR A 90 -9.47 -6.46 -0.66
C TYR A 90 -9.75 -4.96 -0.44
N LEU A 91 -8.83 -4.25 0.21
CA LEU A 91 -8.95 -2.80 0.45
C LEU A 91 -9.08 -2.02 -0.86
N ILE A 92 -8.25 -2.31 -1.87
CA ILE A 92 -8.34 -1.65 -3.18
C ILE A 92 -9.67 -1.99 -3.87
N SER A 93 -10.12 -3.24 -3.79
CA SER A 93 -11.41 -3.65 -4.34
C SER A 93 -12.58 -2.90 -3.70
N GLU A 94 -12.58 -2.76 -2.37
CA GLU A 94 -13.59 -1.99 -1.62
C GLU A 94 -13.55 -0.49 -1.96
N LEU A 95 -12.35 0.09 -2.04
CA LEU A 95 -12.21 1.48 -2.42
C LEU A 95 -12.69 1.73 -3.86
N LYS A 96 -12.52 0.77 -4.77
CA LYS A 96 -13.08 0.84 -6.14
C LYS A 96 -14.59 0.68 -6.16
N SER A 97 -15.11 -0.35 -5.50
CA SER A 97 -16.55 -0.66 -5.49
C SER A 97 -17.36 0.50 -4.89
N ARG A 98 -16.81 1.14 -3.87
CA ARG A 98 -17.38 2.32 -3.23
C ARG A 98 -17.01 3.62 -3.95
N GLY A 99 -16.33 3.62 -5.10
CA GLY A 99 -16.07 4.82 -5.90
C GLY A 99 -15.06 5.82 -5.32
N TYR A 100 -14.15 5.37 -4.46
CA TYR A 100 -13.01 6.16 -3.97
C TYR A 100 -11.84 6.17 -4.95
N LEU A 101 -11.74 5.12 -5.79
CA LEU A 101 -10.69 4.97 -6.80
C LEU A 101 -11.24 5.06 -8.22
N PHE A 102 -10.56 5.83 -9.06
CA PHE A 102 -10.78 5.88 -10.49
C PHE A 102 -9.67 5.11 -11.22
N SER A 103 -10.04 4.04 -11.92
CA SER A 103 -9.11 3.29 -12.78
C SER A 103 -9.01 3.92 -14.16
N GLY A 104 -7.83 4.42 -14.53
CA GLY A 104 -7.58 5.05 -15.83
C GLY A 104 -6.25 4.64 -16.44
N TYR A 105 -6.02 5.06 -17.69
CA TYR A 105 -4.71 4.92 -18.33
C TYR A 105 -3.88 6.19 -18.09
N VAL A 106 -2.64 6.01 -17.66
CA VAL A 106 -1.61 7.03 -17.67
C VAL A 106 -0.64 6.71 -18.80
N VAL A 107 -0.41 7.70 -19.66
CA VAL A 107 0.53 7.62 -20.77
C VAL A 107 1.72 8.52 -20.43
N GLU A 108 2.89 7.92 -20.28
CA GLU A 108 4.15 8.65 -20.07
C GLU A 108 4.95 8.64 -21.36
N ILE A 109 5.41 9.81 -21.80
CA ILE A 109 6.24 10.00 -22.99
C ILE A 109 7.60 10.50 -22.52
N GLY A 110 8.60 9.63 -22.57
CA GLY A 110 9.98 9.97 -22.24
C GLY A 110 10.77 10.34 -23.49
N GLU A 111 11.18 11.60 -23.59
CA GLU A 111 12.14 12.05 -24.60
C GLU A 111 13.57 11.90 -24.09
N LYS A 112 14.46 11.35 -24.93
CA LYS A 112 15.90 11.31 -24.65
C LYS A 112 16.57 12.42 -25.44
N VAL A 113 17.15 13.39 -24.73
CA VAL A 113 17.99 14.42 -25.34
C VAL A 113 19.44 13.98 -25.21
N ARG A 114 20.13 13.83 -26.35
CA ARG A 114 21.57 13.55 -26.40
C ARG A 114 22.29 14.77 -26.98
N ALA A 115 23.12 15.42 -26.18
CA ALA A 115 24.05 16.44 -26.66
C ALA A 115 25.39 15.77 -27.01
N VAL A 116 25.90 16.03 -28.21
CA VAL A 116 27.22 15.57 -28.68
C VAL A 116 27.89 16.72 -29.42
N ASP A 117 29.18 16.93 -29.15
CA ASP A 117 29.97 18.06 -29.70
C ASP A 117 30.31 17.90 -31.20
N ALA A 118 30.12 16.71 -31.76
CA ALA A 118 30.34 16.43 -33.18
C ALA A 118 29.00 16.30 -33.92
N PRO A 119 28.93 16.65 -35.22
CA PRO A 119 27.74 16.45 -36.03
C PRO A 119 27.47 14.94 -36.18
N ALA A 120 26.67 14.39 -35.28
CA ALA A 120 26.16 13.03 -35.40
C ALA A 120 25.08 13.00 -36.48
N ALA A 121 25.05 11.93 -37.28
CA ALA A 121 23.95 11.66 -38.21
C ALA A 121 22.62 11.70 -37.44
N PRO A 122 21.53 12.23 -38.03
CA PRO A 122 20.26 12.35 -37.33
C PRO A 122 19.68 10.96 -37.05
N VAL A 123 19.91 10.44 -35.84
CA VAL A 123 19.22 9.25 -35.35
C VAL A 123 17.87 9.72 -34.83
N ARG A 124 16.79 9.40 -35.55
CA ARG A 124 15.43 9.51 -35.00
C ARG A 124 15.26 8.45 -33.92
N GLU A 125 15.62 8.78 -32.67
CA GLU A 125 15.19 7.99 -31.52
C GLU A 125 13.70 8.26 -31.30
N LEU A 126 12.86 7.26 -31.52
CA LEU A 126 11.43 7.36 -31.20
C LEU A 126 11.28 7.56 -29.69
N PRO A 127 10.38 8.45 -29.24
CA PRO A 127 10.15 8.64 -27.82
C PRO A 127 9.67 7.33 -27.20
N ARG A 128 10.17 7.02 -25.99
CA ARG A 128 9.69 5.86 -25.26
C ARG A 128 8.28 6.20 -24.74
N VAL A 129 7.28 5.47 -25.22
CA VAL A 129 5.90 5.59 -24.73
C VAL A 129 5.62 4.42 -23.80
N GLU A 130 5.19 4.73 -22.57
CA GLU A 130 4.76 3.75 -21.58
C GLU A 130 3.29 3.99 -21.22
N ILE A 131 2.45 2.96 -21.38
CA ILE A 131 1.02 3.02 -21.08
C ILE A 131 0.78 2.11 -19.88
N GLN A 132 0.35 2.69 -18.76
CA GLN A 132 0.03 1.95 -17.55
C GLN A 132 -1.41 2.21 -17.13
N ARG A 133 -2.12 1.16 -16.72
CA ARG A 133 -3.42 1.32 -16.06
C ARG A 133 -3.17 1.53 -14.57
N VAL A 134 -3.63 2.65 -14.03
CA VAL A 134 -3.41 3.03 -12.63
C VAL A 134 -4.72 3.35 -11.94
N ASP A 135 -4.75 3.15 -10.62
CA ASP A 135 -5.85 3.52 -9.75
C ASP A 135 -5.53 4.82 -9.04
N ARG A 136 -6.29 5.88 -9.35
CA ARG A 136 -6.14 7.20 -8.72
C ARG A 136 -7.17 7.42 -7.63
N LEU A 137 -6.71 7.92 -6.50
CA LEU A 137 -7.57 8.28 -5.37
C LEU A 137 -8.24 9.62 -5.65
N ILE A 138 -9.55 9.58 -5.87
CA ILE A 138 -10.33 10.76 -6.27
C ILE A 138 -11.10 11.40 -5.11
N ARG A 139 -11.39 10.62 -4.05
CA ARG A 139 -12.03 11.10 -2.84
C ARG A 139 -11.60 10.26 -1.64
N LEU A 140 -11.74 10.82 -0.44
CA LEU A 140 -11.40 10.14 0.81
C LEU A 140 -12.62 9.40 1.38
N PRO A 141 -12.46 8.14 1.81
CA PRO A 141 -13.47 7.48 2.65
C PRO A 141 -13.49 8.08 4.06
N THR A 142 -14.59 7.90 4.78
CA THR A 142 -14.65 8.26 6.19
C THR A 142 -13.87 7.23 7.04
N LYS A 143 -13.56 7.61 8.28
CA LYS A 143 -12.93 6.68 9.22
C LYS A 143 -13.83 5.46 9.47
N GLU A 144 -15.13 5.66 9.59
CA GLU A 144 -16.12 4.62 9.87
C GLU A 144 -16.19 3.60 8.72
N GLU A 145 -16.15 4.06 7.47
CA GLU A 145 -16.09 3.16 6.31
C GLU A 145 -14.79 2.36 6.27
N LEU A 146 -13.67 2.97 6.67
CA LEU A 146 -12.39 2.26 6.77
C LEU A 146 -12.36 1.27 7.94
N VAL A 147 -13.01 1.57 9.06
CA VAL A 147 -13.20 0.63 10.17
C VAL A 147 -13.98 -0.58 9.68
N ASP A 148 -15.09 -0.37 8.98
CA ASP A 148 -15.90 -1.43 8.36
C ASP A 148 -15.04 -2.32 7.45
N ILE A 149 -14.28 -1.73 6.51
CA ILE A 149 -13.35 -2.47 5.65
C ILE A 149 -12.27 -3.20 6.49
N CYS A 150 -11.78 -2.60 7.56
CA CYS A 150 -10.75 -3.20 8.42
C CYS A 150 -11.25 -4.33 9.31
N THR A 151 -12.57 -4.48 9.50
CA THR A 151 -13.14 -5.63 10.22
C THR A 151 -13.01 -6.94 9.46
N TRP A 152 -12.55 -6.89 8.20
CA TRP A 152 -12.26 -8.04 7.34
C TRP A 152 -11.61 -9.21 8.10
N LYS A 153 -12.26 -10.37 8.01
CA LYS A 153 -11.74 -11.64 8.48
C LYS A 153 -11.32 -12.46 7.24
N PRO A 154 -10.04 -12.88 7.14
CA PRO A 154 -9.50 -13.63 6.01
C PRO A 154 -10.14 -15.00 5.83
#